data_AF-A0A7X0LGV1-F1
#
_entry.id   AF-A0A7X0LGV1-F1
#
_cell.length_a   1.000
_cell.length_b   1.000
_cell.length_c   1.000
_cell.angle_alpha   90.00
_cell.angle_beta   90.00
_cell.angle_gamma   90.00
#
_symmetry.space_group_name_H-M   'P 1'
#
loop_
_entity.id
_entity.type
_entity.pdbx_description
1 polymer ?
#
loop_
_entity_poly.entity_id
_entity_poly.type
_entity_poly.pdbx_seq_one_letter_code
_entity_poly.pdbx_strand_id
1 'polypeptide(L)'
;MIAYLRTALRGGLVAALLALSSTAHAEWWEAETSHFIITSESSKEDVERFASRLERFDNALRYMQGLPIPGADIGRSNKVRVYRFGDTDDIGRLAGSATVAGFYIPRAGAAVSFVPANESETDRFSRNLRQRELRQKTAMTAEGVLFHEYVHHFMLQKFSTAYPHWYVEGFAELYGTLELLDNGAFRVGNVPQHRGDDLFELPGIRLTRLFDHNKRLDGQEYYQSYSFGWMIAHYLNFNKERQGQLAQYLKALNAGEDSLAAAQRVFGDLDKLQGELRKYKSGPFPTLDVRPTNYVAPKVDIRRLTPGEEAVISAHILSERGVTEREARSVADDVDGMDAKYPDNLAVQLMTAEAYNDAQEFAKAEAALKRALALDPQSEDAHILMGGLFMTRADEEKNPALYATARQSFAEAYRLDPKDPRAAIGYYMSFYEAKEPIPEPAIIALESVFEYSSYDDGYRMVLARQLLNENKGKLARSVLAPLAFSSHKREKANKVAKLVDEIDAGQIDAARATMASIFADQDKEDS
;
A
#
# COMPACT_ATOMS: atom_id res chain seq x y z
N MET A 1 -32.49 -64.25 -24.22
CA MET A 1 -33.05 -62.90 -23.94
C MET A 1 -32.50 -62.33 -22.62
N ILE A 2 -31.19 -62.48 -22.34
CA ILE A 2 -30.51 -62.01 -21.11
C ILE A 2 -29.08 -61.58 -21.49
N ALA A 3 -28.93 -60.83 -22.59
CA ALA A 3 -27.62 -60.35 -23.05
C ALA A 3 -27.61 -58.88 -23.48
N TYR A 4 -28.77 -58.21 -23.55
CA TYR A 4 -28.88 -56.79 -23.93
C TYR A 4 -29.16 -55.83 -22.76
N LEU A 5 -29.23 -56.33 -21.51
CA LEU A 5 -29.56 -55.52 -20.33
C LEU A 5 -28.37 -55.13 -19.46
N ARG A 6 -27.14 -55.54 -19.79
CA ARG A 6 -25.93 -55.21 -18.99
C ARG A 6 -25.05 -54.10 -19.58
N THR A 7 -25.24 -53.73 -20.84
CA THR A 7 -24.49 -52.65 -21.50
C THR A 7 -25.16 -51.27 -21.35
N ALA A 8 -26.48 -51.21 -21.16
CA ALA A 8 -27.21 -49.96 -20.95
C ALA A 8 -27.00 -49.36 -19.54
N LEU A 9 -26.71 -50.18 -18.53
CA LEU A 9 -26.53 -49.73 -17.14
C LEU A 9 -25.12 -49.24 -16.80
N ARG A 10 -24.11 -49.53 -17.64
CA ARG A 10 -22.74 -49.01 -17.46
C ARG A 10 -22.48 -47.72 -18.25
N GLY A 11 -23.22 -47.48 -19.34
CA GLY A 11 -23.15 -46.21 -20.09
C GLY A 11 -23.86 -45.05 -19.38
N GLY A 12 -24.95 -45.32 -18.65
CA GLY A 12 -25.71 -44.29 -17.93
C GLY A 12 -25.01 -43.78 -16.65
N LEU A 13 -24.22 -44.61 -15.97
CA LEU A 13 -23.55 -44.21 -14.73
C LEU A 13 -22.29 -43.35 -14.99
N VAL A 14 -21.61 -43.55 -16.12
CA VAL A 14 -20.42 -42.77 -16.49
C VAL A 14 -20.81 -41.42 -17.12
N ALA A 15 -21.95 -41.36 -17.83
CA ALA A 15 -22.47 -40.10 -18.36
C ALA A 15 -23.09 -39.18 -17.27
N ALA A 16 -23.60 -39.73 -16.17
CA ALA A 16 -24.13 -38.95 -15.05
C ALA A 16 -23.04 -38.35 -14.14
N LEU A 17 -21.82 -38.91 -14.14
CA LEU A 17 -20.69 -38.38 -13.36
C LEU A 17 -19.89 -37.28 -14.09
N LEU A 18 -20.14 -37.06 -15.39
CA LEU A 18 -19.54 -35.98 -16.18
C LEU A 18 -20.40 -34.70 -16.23
N ALA A 19 -21.61 -34.71 -15.64
CA ALA A 19 -22.52 -33.56 -15.61
C ALA A 19 -22.52 -32.81 -14.25
N LEU A 20 -21.65 -33.20 -13.32
CA LEU A 20 -21.45 -32.54 -12.02
C LEU A 20 -19.99 -32.16 -11.79
N SER A 21 -19.20 -31.99 -12.84
CA SER A 21 -18.11 -31.02 -12.78
C SER A 21 -18.77 -29.64 -12.76
N SER A 22 -19.29 -29.25 -11.59
CA SER A 22 -19.30 -27.83 -11.25
C SER A 22 -17.88 -27.38 -11.52
N THR A 23 -17.67 -26.54 -12.53
CA THR A 23 -16.53 -25.66 -12.50
C THR A 23 -16.62 -25.02 -11.13
N ALA A 24 -15.72 -25.43 -10.22
CA ALA A 24 -15.63 -24.81 -8.92
C ALA A 24 -15.09 -23.41 -9.22
N HIS A 25 -15.99 -22.51 -9.62
CA HIS A 25 -15.71 -21.08 -9.57
C HIS A 25 -15.38 -20.82 -8.12
N ALA A 26 -14.15 -20.42 -7.87
CA ALA A 26 -13.74 -20.03 -6.54
C ALA A 26 -14.67 -18.89 -6.11
N GLU A 27 -15.26 -19.05 -4.93
CA GLU A 27 -16.19 -18.08 -4.37
C GLU A 27 -15.41 -16.83 -3.95
N TRP A 28 -16.01 -15.65 -4.07
CA TRP A 28 -15.40 -14.43 -3.55
C TRP A 28 -15.94 -14.08 -2.16
N TRP A 29 -15.01 -13.73 -1.27
CA TRP A 29 -15.33 -13.33 0.10
C TRP A 29 -14.68 -11.99 0.43
N GLU A 30 -15.38 -11.16 1.19
CA GLU A 30 -14.86 -9.95 1.81
C GLU A 30 -14.73 -10.21 3.32
N ALA A 31 -13.53 -9.98 3.87
CA ALA A 31 -13.26 -10.01 5.29
C ALA A 31 -12.76 -8.65 5.77
N GLU A 32 -13.31 -8.18 6.87
CA GLU A 32 -12.97 -6.91 7.49
C GLU A 32 -12.42 -7.13 8.91
N THR A 33 -11.31 -6.47 9.20
CA THR A 33 -10.68 -6.42 10.53
C THR A 33 -10.55 -4.97 10.98
N SER A 34 -9.84 -4.68 12.07
CA SER A 34 -9.66 -3.29 12.53
C SER A 34 -8.88 -2.44 11.54
N HIS A 35 -7.95 -3.04 10.78
CA HIS A 35 -7.04 -2.29 9.88
C HIS A 35 -7.09 -2.73 8.41
N PHE A 36 -7.84 -3.79 8.07
CA PHE A 36 -7.85 -4.35 6.72
C PHE A 36 -9.26 -4.61 6.20
N ILE A 37 -9.42 -4.47 4.89
CA ILE A 37 -10.55 -4.99 4.12
C ILE A 37 -9.95 -5.89 3.05
N ILE A 38 -10.25 -7.18 3.09
CA ILE A 38 -9.65 -8.19 2.22
C ILE A 38 -10.74 -8.79 1.35
N THR A 39 -10.60 -8.63 0.03
CA THR A 39 -11.49 -9.25 -0.95
C THR A 39 -10.72 -10.33 -1.69
N SER A 40 -11.14 -11.58 -1.53
CA SER A 40 -10.36 -12.73 -1.99
C SER A 40 -11.18 -13.79 -2.69
N GLU A 41 -10.61 -14.32 -3.78
CA GLU A 41 -11.08 -15.48 -4.52
C GLU A 41 -10.51 -16.75 -3.89
N SER A 42 -11.13 -17.26 -2.82
CA SER A 42 -10.67 -18.44 -2.09
C SER A 42 -11.77 -19.03 -1.19
N SER A 43 -11.47 -20.09 -0.43
CA SER A 43 -12.44 -20.63 0.54
C SER A 43 -12.65 -19.66 1.71
N LYS A 44 -13.83 -19.69 2.32
CA LYS A 44 -14.15 -18.86 3.49
C LYS A 44 -13.10 -18.98 4.60
N GLU A 45 -12.70 -20.20 4.93
CA GLU A 45 -11.73 -20.51 5.99
C GLU A 45 -10.34 -19.95 5.67
N ASP A 46 -9.98 -19.92 4.38
CA ASP A 46 -8.72 -19.35 3.90
C ASP A 46 -8.70 -17.83 4.08
N VAL A 47 -9.79 -17.16 3.71
CA VAL A 47 -9.95 -15.72 3.88
C VAL A 47 -9.99 -15.32 5.36
N GLU A 48 -10.73 -16.05 6.21
CA GLU A 48 -10.75 -15.82 7.66
C GLU A 48 -9.35 -15.97 8.28
N ARG A 49 -8.63 -17.03 7.91
CA ARG A 49 -7.27 -17.30 8.40
C ARG A 49 -6.31 -16.19 7.98
N PHE A 50 -6.35 -15.80 6.71
CA PHE A 50 -5.48 -14.74 6.18
C PHE A 50 -5.78 -13.39 6.86
N ALA A 51 -7.06 -13.01 6.97
CA ALA A 51 -7.47 -11.79 7.64
C ALA A 51 -7.03 -11.74 9.11
N SER A 52 -7.22 -12.84 9.85
CA SER A 52 -6.75 -12.94 11.23
C SER A 52 -5.23 -12.82 11.32
N ARG A 53 -4.47 -13.47 10.42
CA ARG A 53 -3.00 -13.38 10.39
C ARG A 53 -2.51 -11.98 10.10
N LEU A 54 -3.09 -11.30 9.12
CA LEU A 54 -2.69 -9.94 8.74
C LEU A 54 -2.99 -8.93 9.87
N GLU A 55 -4.13 -9.05 10.55
CA GLU A 55 -4.43 -8.23 11.72
C GLU A 55 -3.51 -8.56 12.92
N ARG A 56 -3.12 -9.83 13.09
CA ARG A 56 -2.12 -10.22 14.09
C ARG A 56 -0.75 -9.62 13.79
N PHE A 57 -0.38 -9.49 12.51
CA PHE A 57 0.85 -8.85 12.08
C PHE A 57 0.88 -7.37 12.46
N ASP A 58 -0.17 -6.60 12.13
CA ASP A 58 -0.30 -5.21 12.60
C ASP A 58 -0.23 -5.10 14.13
N ASN A 59 -0.94 -5.95 14.86
CA ASN A 59 -0.91 -5.97 16.33
C ASN A 59 0.50 -6.24 16.88
N ALA A 60 1.29 -7.09 16.22
CA ALA A 60 2.68 -7.34 16.60
C ALA A 60 3.55 -6.08 16.38
N LEU A 61 3.42 -5.41 15.23
CA LEU A 61 4.10 -4.13 14.96
C LEU A 61 3.74 -3.08 16.02
N ARG A 62 2.45 -2.92 16.32
CA ARG A 62 1.97 -2.02 17.38
C ARG A 62 2.55 -2.34 18.73
N TYR A 63 2.56 -3.62 19.12
CA TYR A 63 3.13 -4.06 20.39
C TYR A 63 4.60 -3.65 20.51
N MET A 64 5.39 -3.90 19.46
CA MET A 64 6.82 -3.57 19.44
C MET A 64 7.09 -2.07 19.48
N GLN A 65 6.17 -1.25 18.93
CA GLN A 65 6.26 0.21 18.95
C GLN A 65 5.56 0.86 20.16
N GLY A 66 5.04 0.06 21.10
CA GLY A 66 4.32 0.58 22.28
C GLY A 66 3.01 1.29 21.94
N LEU A 67 2.36 0.93 20.83
CA LEU A 67 1.09 1.50 20.40
C LEU A 67 -0.10 0.68 20.96
N PRO A 68 -1.31 1.30 21.08
CA PRO A 68 -2.52 0.61 21.50
C PRO A 68 -2.90 -0.57 20.59
N ILE A 69 -3.48 -1.63 21.18
CA ILE A 69 -3.94 -2.85 20.51
C ILE A 69 -5.38 -3.19 20.97
N PRO A 70 -6.38 -3.28 20.07
CA PRO A 70 -6.30 -2.76 18.70
C PRO A 70 -6.07 -1.24 18.72
N GLY A 71 -5.64 -0.67 17.60
CA GLY A 71 -5.52 0.78 17.47
C GLY A 71 -6.82 1.53 17.70
N ALA A 72 -6.76 2.86 17.70
CA ALA A 72 -7.97 3.68 17.58
C ALA A 72 -8.72 3.32 16.29
N ASP A 73 -10.05 3.48 16.31
CA ASP A 73 -10.86 3.33 15.11
C ASP A 73 -10.43 4.39 14.07
N ILE A 74 -9.94 3.91 12.93
CA ILE A 74 -9.42 4.73 11.84
C ILE A 74 -10.48 5.05 10.78
N GLY A 75 -11.70 4.52 10.89
CA GLY A 75 -12.70 4.62 9.81
C GLY A 75 -12.44 3.60 8.69
N ARG A 76 -13.47 3.31 7.90
CA ARG A 76 -13.41 2.24 6.87
C ARG A 76 -12.45 2.58 5.74
N SER A 77 -12.41 3.85 5.31
CA SER A 77 -11.57 4.35 4.21
C SER A 77 -10.07 4.29 4.48
N ASN A 78 -9.67 4.34 5.75
CA ASN A 78 -8.26 4.30 6.14
C ASN A 78 -7.73 2.88 6.36
N LYS A 79 -8.60 1.86 6.24
CA LYS A 79 -8.17 0.45 6.24
C LYS A 79 -7.46 0.13 4.94
N VAL A 80 -6.38 -0.65 5.01
CA VAL A 80 -5.69 -1.12 3.80
C VAL A 80 -6.57 -2.15 3.11
N ARG A 81 -6.90 -1.89 1.85
CA ARG A 81 -7.61 -2.83 0.97
C ARG A 81 -6.63 -3.88 0.46
N VAL A 82 -7.02 -5.15 0.45
CA VAL A 82 -6.19 -6.24 -0.06
C VAL A 82 -7.03 -7.08 -1.02
N TYR A 83 -6.67 -7.06 -2.31
CA TYR A 83 -7.24 -7.96 -3.29
C TYR A 83 -6.37 -9.20 -3.43
N ARG A 84 -6.97 -10.37 -3.19
CA ARG A 84 -6.27 -11.64 -3.22
C ARG A 84 -6.90 -12.65 -4.18
N PHE A 85 -6.29 -12.85 -5.34
CA PHE A 85 -6.83 -13.66 -6.44
C PHE A 85 -5.71 -14.27 -7.28
N GLY A 86 -6.05 -15.24 -8.13
CA GLY A 86 -5.09 -15.80 -9.10
C GLY A 86 -3.78 -16.32 -8.49
N ASP A 87 -2.73 -16.31 -9.30
CA ASP A 87 -1.36 -16.64 -8.90
C ASP A 87 -0.37 -15.48 -9.11
N THR A 88 0.93 -15.74 -8.85
CA THR A 88 1.99 -14.75 -9.03
C THR A 88 2.05 -14.17 -10.45
N ASP A 89 1.71 -14.93 -11.49
CA ASP A 89 1.74 -14.45 -12.87
C ASP A 89 0.55 -13.50 -13.15
N ASP A 90 -0.62 -13.77 -12.56
CA ASP A 90 -1.76 -12.84 -12.60
C ASP A 90 -1.41 -11.49 -11.97
N ILE A 91 -0.79 -11.52 -10.79
CA ILE A 91 -0.36 -10.31 -10.09
C ILE A 91 0.75 -9.58 -10.86
N GLY A 92 1.70 -10.32 -11.43
CA GLY A 92 2.74 -9.74 -12.28
C GLY A 92 2.17 -9.07 -13.54
N ARG A 93 1.15 -9.66 -14.17
CA ARG A 93 0.41 -9.01 -15.27
C ARG A 93 -0.29 -7.73 -14.81
N LEU A 94 -0.97 -7.78 -13.66
CA LEU A 94 -1.64 -6.61 -13.09
C LEU A 94 -0.64 -5.47 -12.80
N ALA A 95 0.55 -5.80 -12.32
CA ALA A 95 1.63 -4.85 -12.04
C ALA A 95 2.38 -4.36 -13.30
N GLY A 96 2.11 -4.93 -14.48
CA GLY A 96 2.89 -4.67 -15.69
C GLY A 96 4.33 -5.23 -15.66
N SER A 97 4.63 -6.14 -14.72
CA SER A 97 5.97 -6.72 -14.55
C SER A 97 5.91 -8.17 -14.06
N ALA A 98 6.47 -9.10 -14.83
CA ALA A 98 6.53 -10.52 -14.51
C ALA A 98 7.39 -10.87 -13.28
N THR A 99 8.11 -9.90 -12.70
CA THR A 99 8.95 -10.12 -11.51
C THR A 99 8.26 -9.72 -10.20
N VAL A 100 7.03 -9.21 -10.25
CA VAL A 100 6.28 -8.72 -9.09
C VAL A 100 5.38 -9.84 -8.56
N ALA A 101 5.60 -10.26 -7.31
CA ALA A 101 4.81 -11.29 -6.62
C ALA A 101 3.72 -10.75 -5.69
N GLY A 102 3.64 -9.44 -5.58
CA GLY A 102 2.71 -8.66 -4.77
C GLY A 102 3.15 -7.21 -4.80
N PHE A 103 2.22 -6.27 -4.70
CA PHE A 103 2.56 -4.85 -4.65
C PHE A 103 1.51 -4.05 -3.88
N TYR A 104 1.90 -2.85 -3.46
CA TYR A 104 1.12 -1.94 -2.64
C TYR A 104 1.14 -0.53 -3.24
N ILE A 105 0.00 0.16 -3.16
CA ILE A 105 -0.17 1.54 -3.63
C ILE A 105 -0.62 2.42 -2.45
N PRO A 106 0.18 3.42 -2.03
CA PRO A 106 -0.09 4.24 -0.86
C PRO A 106 -1.03 5.43 -1.11
N ARG A 107 -2.25 5.19 -1.59
CA ARG A 107 -3.24 6.25 -1.82
C ARG A 107 -4.00 6.61 -0.54
N ALA A 108 -4.06 7.89 -0.21
CA ALA A 108 -4.80 8.37 0.96
C ALA A 108 -6.29 8.00 0.86
N GLY A 109 -6.82 7.26 1.85
CA GLY A 109 -8.20 6.78 1.86
C GLY A 109 -8.53 5.67 0.84
N ALA A 110 -7.53 5.17 0.11
CA ALA A 110 -7.68 4.12 -0.90
C ALA A 110 -6.40 3.27 -1.03
N ALA A 111 -5.70 3.08 0.09
CA ALA A 111 -4.46 2.33 0.14
C ALA A 111 -4.77 0.86 -0.18
N VAL A 112 -4.08 0.31 -1.18
CA VAL A 112 -4.46 -1.00 -1.76
C VAL A 112 -3.23 -1.87 -1.99
N SER A 113 -3.37 -3.16 -1.69
CA SER A 113 -2.40 -4.21 -2.00
C SER A 113 -3.01 -5.30 -2.87
N PHE A 114 -2.22 -5.84 -3.78
CA PHE A 114 -2.58 -6.96 -4.64
C PHE A 114 -1.63 -8.12 -4.39
N VAL A 115 -2.17 -9.29 -4.06
CA VAL A 115 -1.39 -10.49 -3.72
C VAL A 115 -2.06 -11.75 -4.28
N PRO A 116 -1.30 -12.81 -4.59
CA PRO A 116 -1.90 -14.00 -5.15
C PRO A 116 -2.70 -14.80 -4.11
N ALA A 117 -3.82 -15.37 -4.54
CA ALA A 117 -4.58 -16.34 -3.74
C ALA A 117 -3.88 -17.71 -3.70
N ASN A 118 -3.26 -18.08 -4.82
CA ASN A 118 -2.64 -19.36 -5.03
C ASN A 118 -1.11 -19.22 -5.18
N GLU A 119 -0.36 -20.21 -4.70
CA GLU A 119 1.06 -20.29 -5.04
C GLU A 119 1.22 -20.60 -6.54
N SER A 120 2.25 -20.04 -7.19
CA SER A 120 2.46 -20.22 -8.63
C SER A 120 2.54 -21.70 -9.03
N GLU A 121 1.74 -22.08 -10.04
CA GLU A 121 1.73 -23.43 -10.63
C GLU A 121 3.03 -23.75 -11.40
N THR A 122 3.86 -22.75 -11.73
CA THR A 122 5.09 -22.94 -12.52
C THR A 122 6.11 -23.89 -11.88
N ASP A 123 6.05 -24.10 -10.56
CA ASP A 123 6.96 -25.00 -9.84
C ASP A 123 6.55 -26.49 -9.88
N ARG A 124 5.36 -26.82 -10.44
CA ARG A 124 4.91 -28.22 -10.61
C ARG A 124 5.71 -29.00 -11.65
N PHE A 125 6.36 -28.34 -12.60
CA PHE A 125 7.10 -28.98 -13.70
C PHE A 125 8.62 -29.04 -13.51
N SER A 126 9.15 -28.54 -12.38
CA SER A 126 10.58 -28.64 -12.08
C SER A 126 10.99 -30.08 -11.73
N ARG A 127 11.87 -30.69 -12.53
CA ARG A 127 12.29 -32.10 -12.39
C ARG A 127 13.23 -32.36 -11.21
N ASN A 128 13.63 -31.33 -10.45
CA ASN A 128 14.59 -31.43 -9.34
C ASN A 128 13.95 -31.13 -7.98
N LEU A 129 13.55 -32.19 -7.27
CA LEU A 129 12.85 -32.13 -5.99
C LEU A 129 13.60 -31.38 -4.89
N ARG A 130 14.94 -31.50 -4.82
CA ARG A 130 15.75 -30.78 -3.82
C ARG A 130 15.80 -29.28 -4.09
N GLN A 131 15.90 -28.90 -5.36
CA GLN A 131 15.95 -27.50 -5.75
C GLN A 131 14.58 -26.83 -5.56
N ARG A 132 13.48 -27.56 -5.76
CA ARG A 132 12.13 -27.13 -5.41
C ARG A 132 11.97 -26.90 -3.90
N GLU A 133 12.40 -27.85 -3.08
CA GLU A 133 12.27 -27.74 -1.62
C GLU A 133 13.12 -26.61 -1.04
N LEU A 134 14.32 -26.39 -1.57
CA LEU A 134 15.16 -25.23 -1.23
C LEU A 134 14.51 -23.92 -1.67
N ARG A 135 14.04 -23.81 -2.91
CA ARG A 135 13.36 -22.60 -3.41
C ARG A 135 12.07 -22.29 -2.66
N GLN A 136 11.25 -23.27 -2.33
CA GLN A 136 10.05 -23.05 -1.50
C GLN A 136 10.41 -22.55 -0.09
N LYS A 137 11.54 -23.02 0.47
CA LYS A 137 12.02 -22.58 1.79
C LYS A 137 12.71 -21.22 1.77
N THR A 138 13.23 -20.78 0.62
CA THR A 138 13.96 -19.52 0.49
C THR A 138 13.24 -18.45 -0.31
N ALA A 139 12.17 -18.76 -1.06
CA ALA A 139 11.44 -17.77 -1.83
C ALA A 139 10.68 -16.81 -0.91
N MET A 140 10.60 -15.54 -1.34
CA MET A 140 9.67 -14.60 -0.73
C MET A 140 8.25 -15.08 -1.05
N THR A 141 7.48 -15.42 -0.02
CA THR A 141 6.06 -15.77 -0.21
C THR A 141 5.25 -14.51 -0.50
N ALA A 142 4.10 -14.66 -1.14
CA ALA A 142 3.15 -13.55 -1.33
C ALA A 142 2.78 -12.85 -0.01
N GLU A 143 2.60 -13.63 1.06
CA GLU A 143 2.38 -13.11 2.40
C GLU A 143 3.60 -12.33 2.91
N GLY A 144 4.82 -12.82 2.66
CA GLY A 144 6.06 -12.12 3.00
C GLY A 144 6.23 -10.79 2.26
N VAL A 145 5.87 -10.73 0.97
CA VAL A 145 5.81 -9.47 0.20
C VAL A 145 4.81 -8.51 0.85
N LEU A 146 3.60 -8.98 1.16
CA LEU A 146 2.60 -8.13 1.80
C LEU A 146 3.06 -7.59 3.16
N PHE A 147 3.70 -8.42 3.98
CA PHE A 147 4.24 -7.99 5.26
C PHE A 147 5.33 -6.94 5.09
N HIS A 148 6.22 -7.11 4.11
CA HIS A 148 7.24 -6.12 3.77
C HIS A 148 6.60 -4.77 3.36
N GLU A 149 5.68 -4.78 2.41
CA GLU A 149 4.98 -3.57 1.95
C GLU A 149 4.13 -2.93 3.07
N TYR A 150 3.47 -3.74 3.89
CA TYR A 150 2.70 -3.24 5.02
C TYR A 150 3.60 -2.59 6.08
N VAL A 151 4.82 -3.09 6.28
CA VAL A 151 5.78 -2.42 7.18
C VAL A 151 6.16 -1.04 6.62
N HIS A 152 6.30 -0.87 5.31
CA HIS A 152 6.46 0.46 4.71
C HIS A 152 5.24 1.35 4.97
N HIS A 153 4.02 0.85 4.75
CA HIS A 153 2.79 1.58 5.08
C HIS A 153 2.76 2.01 6.55
N PHE A 154 2.97 1.06 7.46
CA PHE A 154 2.99 1.30 8.91
C PHE A 154 4.05 2.34 9.28
N MET A 155 5.21 2.26 8.65
CA MET A 155 6.31 3.19 8.89
C MET A 155 5.96 4.61 8.42
N LEU A 156 5.44 4.77 7.21
CA LEU A 156 5.06 6.06 6.64
C LEU A 156 3.85 6.71 7.35
N GLN A 157 2.95 5.89 7.89
CA GLN A 157 1.80 6.35 8.67
C GLN A 157 2.20 6.82 10.07
N LYS A 158 3.15 6.14 10.73
CA LYS A 158 3.47 6.39 12.16
C LYS A 158 4.73 7.21 12.38
N PHE A 159 5.62 7.30 11.40
CA PHE A 159 6.84 8.07 11.53
C PHE A 159 6.84 9.25 10.54
N SER A 160 6.94 10.46 11.09
CA SER A 160 6.98 11.71 10.32
C SER A 160 8.38 12.08 9.81
N THR A 161 9.41 11.30 10.17
CA THR A 161 10.83 11.62 9.93
C THR A 161 11.32 11.02 8.63
N ALA A 162 12.15 11.77 7.91
CA ALA A 162 12.96 11.24 6.83
C ALA A 162 14.05 10.31 7.39
N TYR A 163 13.82 9.01 7.30
CA TYR A 163 14.85 8.03 7.65
C TYR A 163 15.70 7.64 6.45
N PRO A 164 16.98 7.29 6.65
CA PRO A 164 17.85 6.83 5.58
C PRO A 164 17.28 5.57 4.93
N HIS A 165 17.51 5.45 3.62
CA HIS A 165 17.12 4.28 2.82
C HIS A 165 17.45 2.95 3.49
N TRP A 166 18.70 2.79 3.95
CA TRP A 166 19.14 1.53 4.57
C TRP A 166 18.27 1.13 5.76
N TYR A 167 17.77 2.11 6.52
CA TYR A 167 16.94 1.85 7.69
C TYR A 167 15.50 1.57 7.29
N VAL A 168 14.96 2.31 6.31
CA VAL A 168 13.61 2.06 5.77
C VAL A 168 13.49 0.61 5.28
N GLU A 169 14.41 0.17 4.42
CA GLU A 169 14.43 -1.20 3.91
C GLU A 169 14.80 -2.22 4.98
N GLY A 170 15.82 -1.92 5.79
CA GLY A 170 16.25 -2.82 6.86
C GLY A 170 15.17 -3.07 7.91
N PHE A 171 14.34 -2.06 8.19
CA PHE A 171 13.17 -2.15 9.06
C PHE A 171 12.09 -3.02 8.39
N ALA A 172 11.77 -2.79 7.13
CA ALA A 172 10.83 -3.61 6.35
C ALA A 172 11.25 -5.08 6.29
N GLU A 173 12.52 -5.37 6.00
CA GLU A 173 13.06 -6.74 5.98
C GLU A 173 13.08 -7.39 7.37
N LEU A 174 13.41 -6.63 8.43
CA LEU A 174 13.50 -7.18 9.80
C LEU A 174 12.13 -7.53 10.36
N TYR A 175 11.14 -6.67 10.16
CA TYR A 175 9.81 -6.87 10.70
C TYR A 175 8.89 -7.64 9.74
N GLY A 176 9.12 -7.57 8.43
CA GLY A 176 8.40 -8.36 7.42
C GLY A 176 8.64 -9.87 7.53
N THR A 177 9.74 -10.28 8.19
CA THR A 177 10.08 -11.69 8.44
C THR A 177 9.58 -12.20 9.81
N LEU A 178 8.77 -11.42 10.51
CA LEU A 178 8.18 -11.80 11.79
C LEU A 178 7.32 -13.07 11.63
N GLU A 179 7.56 -14.05 12.51
CA GLU A 179 6.83 -15.31 12.52
C GLU A 179 5.71 -15.24 13.58
N LEU A 180 4.47 -15.40 13.14
CA LEU A 180 3.30 -15.46 14.02
C LEU A 180 3.13 -16.89 14.57
N LEU A 181 3.11 -17.05 15.89
CA LEU A 181 3.00 -18.35 16.57
C LEU A 181 1.57 -18.63 17.02
N ASP A 182 1.13 -19.90 17.08
CA ASP A 182 -0.30 -20.23 17.30
C ASP A 182 -0.90 -19.72 18.63
N ASN A 183 -0.08 -19.46 19.64
CA ASN A 183 -0.51 -19.03 20.98
C ASN A 183 -0.63 -17.50 21.16
N GLY A 184 -0.66 -16.74 20.05
CA GLY A 184 -0.68 -15.27 20.08
C GLY A 184 0.68 -14.62 20.31
N ALA A 185 1.74 -15.40 20.55
CA ALA A 185 3.10 -14.92 20.53
C ALA A 185 3.58 -14.70 19.07
N PHE A 186 4.71 -14.02 18.94
CA PHE A 186 5.41 -13.86 17.68
C PHE A 186 6.92 -13.88 17.90
N ARG A 187 7.65 -14.25 16.86
CA ARG A 187 9.12 -14.24 16.83
C ARG A 187 9.62 -13.17 15.88
N VAL A 188 10.56 -12.36 16.35
CA VAL A 188 11.24 -11.33 15.56
C VAL A 188 12.74 -11.64 15.42
N GLY A 189 13.35 -11.16 14.33
CA GLY A 189 14.78 -11.37 14.03
C GLY A 189 15.06 -12.54 13.10
N ASN A 190 14.04 -13.10 12.44
CA ASN A 190 14.27 -14.15 11.45
C ASN A 190 15.09 -13.59 10.28
N VAL A 191 15.93 -14.45 9.71
CA VAL A 191 16.73 -14.10 8.54
C VAL A 191 15.84 -14.17 7.30
N PRO A 192 15.76 -13.11 6.47
CA PRO A 192 15.07 -13.16 5.19
C PRO A 192 15.79 -14.16 4.28
N GLN A 193 15.27 -15.38 4.19
CA GLN A 193 15.93 -16.48 3.48
C GLN A 193 16.16 -16.14 1.99
N HIS A 194 15.25 -15.37 1.39
CA HIS A 194 15.34 -14.90 0.01
C HIS A 194 16.51 -13.94 -0.25
N ARG A 195 17.11 -13.37 0.81
CA ARG A 195 18.29 -12.50 0.77
C ARG A 195 19.57 -13.19 1.23
N GLY A 196 19.50 -14.47 1.61
CA GLY A 196 20.62 -15.20 2.20
C GLY A 196 21.85 -15.18 1.29
N ASP A 197 21.68 -15.57 0.03
CA ASP A 197 22.77 -15.61 -0.96
C ASP A 197 23.39 -14.23 -1.14
N ASP A 198 22.58 -13.17 -1.30
CA ASP A 198 23.07 -11.79 -1.41
C ASP A 198 23.86 -11.34 -0.19
N LEU A 199 23.35 -11.65 1.01
CA LEU A 199 24.02 -11.29 2.25
C LEU A 199 25.40 -11.93 2.31
N PHE A 200 25.58 -13.18 1.85
CA PHE A 200 26.83 -13.93 1.93
C PHE A 200 27.80 -13.69 0.78
N GLU A 201 27.32 -13.62 -0.46
CA GLU A 201 28.12 -13.60 -1.68
C GLU A 201 28.56 -12.19 -2.10
N LEU A 202 27.80 -11.15 -1.73
CA LEU A 202 28.10 -9.79 -2.16
C LEU A 202 29.08 -9.06 -1.23
N PRO A 203 29.98 -8.20 -1.78
CA PRO A 203 30.81 -7.33 -0.96
C PRO A 203 29.92 -6.32 -0.22
N GLY A 204 30.15 -6.12 1.07
CA GLY A 204 29.38 -5.16 1.87
C GLY A 204 29.65 -3.71 1.48
N ILE A 205 28.68 -2.84 1.71
CA ILE A 205 28.79 -1.38 1.48
C ILE A 205 29.61 -0.75 2.61
N ARG A 206 30.47 0.22 2.28
CA ARG A 206 31.18 1.02 3.29
C ARG A 206 30.19 1.85 4.09
N LEU A 207 30.19 1.73 5.42
CA LEU A 207 29.25 2.46 6.29
C LEU A 207 29.33 3.99 6.14
N THR A 208 30.52 4.55 5.92
CA THR A 208 30.69 5.98 5.65
C THR A 208 29.95 6.44 4.40
N ARG A 209 29.77 5.56 3.42
CA ARG A 209 29.01 5.84 2.20
C ARG A 209 27.51 5.57 2.39
N LEU A 210 27.15 4.53 3.14
CA LEU A 210 25.76 4.19 3.43
C LEU A 210 25.06 5.24 4.30
N PHE A 211 25.79 5.85 5.23
CA PHE A 211 25.26 6.89 6.14
C PHE A 211 25.40 8.31 5.59
N ASP A 212 26.04 8.51 4.44
CA ASP A 212 26.13 9.83 3.79
C ASP A 212 24.93 10.05 2.87
N HIS A 213 23.96 10.86 3.33
CA HIS A 213 22.75 11.18 2.57
C HIS A 213 23.04 11.94 1.26
N ASN A 214 24.22 12.56 1.12
CA ASN A 214 24.62 13.24 -0.10
C ASN A 214 25.18 12.27 -1.14
N LYS A 215 25.36 10.98 -0.80
CA LYS A 215 25.84 9.95 -1.72
C LYS A 215 24.68 9.15 -2.26
N ARG A 216 24.53 9.20 -3.58
CA ARG A 216 23.69 8.25 -4.30
C ARG A 216 24.36 6.88 -4.33
N LEU A 217 23.67 5.86 -3.83
CA LEU A 217 24.04 4.45 -4.02
C LEU A 217 23.88 4.10 -5.49
N ASP A 218 24.82 3.36 -6.07
CA ASP A 218 24.65 2.83 -7.44
C ASP A 218 23.60 1.69 -7.49
N GLY A 219 23.44 1.05 -8.66
CA GLY A 219 22.46 -0.03 -8.84
C GLY A 219 22.76 -1.25 -7.95
N GLN A 220 24.03 -1.63 -7.86
CA GLN A 220 24.46 -2.79 -7.08
C GLN A 220 24.41 -2.48 -5.59
N GLU A 221 24.92 -1.32 -5.16
CA GLU A 221 24.89 -0.88 -3.77
C GLU A 221 23.45 -0.74 -3.24
N TYR A 222 22.51 -0.34 -4.08
CA TYR A 222 21.10 -0.28 -3.70
C TYR A 222 20.47 -1.64 -3.54
N TYR A 223 20.72 -2.55 -4.48
CA TYR A 223 20.24 -3.92 -4.34
C TYR A 223 20.81 -4.56 -3.05
N GLN A 224 22.08 -4.28 -2.74
CA GLN A 224 22.73 -4.73 -1.51
C GLN A 224 22.20 -4.05 -0.24
N SER A 225 21.66 -2.83 -0.33
CA SER A 225 21.24 -2.10 0.87
C SER A 225 20.02 -2.71 1.55
N TYR A 226 19.23 -3.55 0.87
CA TYR A 226 18.19 -4.38 1.47
C TYR A 226 18.80 -5.38 2.45
N SER A 227 19.63 -6.30 1.96
CA SER A 227 20.27 -7.36 2.77
C SER A 227 21.20 -6.78 3.84
N PHE A 228 21.96 -5.73 3.48
CA PHE A 228 22.88 -5.08 4.41
C PHE A 228 22.14 -4.19 5.43
N GLY A 229 21.05 -3.55 5.02
CA GLY A 229 20.15 -2.77 5.88
C GLY A 229 19.51 -3.66 6.94
N TRP A 230 19.00 -4.83 6.55
CA TRP A 230 18.51 -5.84 7.50
C TRP A 230 19.60 -6.21 8.50
N MET A 231 20.82 -6.52 8.04
CA MET A 231 21.92 -6.93 8.93
C MET A 231 22.29 -5.84 9.95
N ILE A 232 22.34 -4.57 9.53
CA ILE A 232 22.60 -3.45 10.44
C ILE A 232 21.46 -3.30 11.44
N ALA A 233 20.20 -3.26 10.96
CA ALA A 233 19.03 -3.13 11.80
C ALA A 233 18.96 -4.27 12.83
N HIS A 234 19.21 -5.50 12.39
CA HIS A 234 19.26 -6.66 13.27
C HIS A 234 20.41 -6.56 14.28
N TYR A 235 21.62 -6.22 13.85
CA TYR A 235 22.76 -6.11 14.76
C TYR A 235 22.53 -5.05 15.83
N LEU A 236 22.05 -3.86 15.45
CA LEU A 236 21.83 -2.75 16.38
C LEU A 236 20.64 -2.97 17.34
N ASN A 237 19.66 -3.81 16.98
CA ASN A 237 18.54 -4.17 17.86
C ASN A 237 18.85 -5.33 18.81
N PHE A 238 19.63 -6.32 18.37
CA PHE A 238 19.83 -7.57 19.12
C PHE A 238 21.17 -7.66 19.85
N ASN A 239 22.17 -6.87 19.47
CA ASN A 239 23.44 -6.85 20.17
C ASN A 239 23.34 -6.01 21.46
N LYS A 240 23.55 -6.66 22.62
CA LYS A 240 23.46 -6.01 23.95
C LYS A 240 24.42 -4.84 24.15
N GLU A 241 25.62 -4.89 23.55
CA GLU A 241 26.62 -3.82 23.68
C GLU A 241 26.25 -2.58 22.84
N ARG A 242 25.48 -2.77 21.77
CA ARG A 242 25.02 -1.72 20.84
C ARG A 242 23.57 -1.27 21.10
N GLN A 243 22.89 -1.89 22.07
CA GLN A 243 21.48 -1.65 22.36
C GLN A 243 21.21 -0.16 22.65
N GLY A 244 20.17 0.38 22.00
CA GLY A 244 19.77 1.79 22.15
C GLY A 244 20.52 2.78 21.26
N GLN A 245 21.64 2.40 20.63
CA GLN A 245 22.35 3.29 19.69
C GLN A 245 21.48 3.62 18.47
N LEU A 246 20.73 2.66 17.93
CA LEU A 246 19.81 2.91 16.81
C LEU A 246 18.77 3.99 17.17
N ALA A 247 18.12 3.87 18.32
CA ALA A 247 17.14 4.87 18.77
C ALA A 247 17.77 6.28 18.94
N GLN A 248 19.01 6.35 19.46
CA GLN A 248 19.74 7.61 19.58
C GLN A 248 20.09 8.21 18.21
N TYR A 249 20.51 7.38 17.25
CA TYR A 249 20.80 7.79 15.88
C TYR A 249 19.53 8.33 15.19
N LEU A 250 18.43 7.59 15.23
CA LEU A 250 17.16 8.01 14.63
C LEU A 250 16.61 9.30 15.28
N LYS A 251 16.79 9.46 16.60
CA LYS A 251 16.45 10.71 17.30
C LYS A 251 17.30 11.89 16.83
N ALA A 252 18.58 11.68 16.56
CA ALA A 252 19.47 12.71 16.03
C ALA A 252 19.05 13.16 14.63
N LEU A 253 18.71 12.21 13.76
CA LEU A 253 18.16 12.52 12.43
C LEU A 253 16.86 13.32 12.53
N ASN A 254 15.97 12.93 13.43
CA ASN A 254 14.71 13.67 13.65
C ASN A 254 14.93 15.09 14.19
N ALA A 255 16.06 15.33 14.87
CA ALA A 255 16.47 16.67 15.29
C ALA A 255 17.15 17.49 14.16
N GLY A 256 17.30 16.92 12.96
CA GLY A 256 17.92 17.57 11.81
C GLY A 256 19.44 17.47 11.76
N GLU A 257 20.07 16.59 12.55
CA GLU A 257 21.52 16.34 12.47
C GLU A 257 21.86 15.62 11.16
N ASP A 258 23.00 15.98 10.54
CA ASP A 258 23.54 15.26 9.39
C ASP A 258 23.74 13.78 9.72
N SER A 259 23.38 12.91 8.77
CA SER A 259 23.31 11.48 9.00
C SER A 259 24.67 10.82 9.23
N LEU A 260 25.70 11.24 8.48
CA LEU A 260 27.03 10.70 8.67
C LEU A 260 27.64 11.18 9.98
N ALA A 261 27.46 12.47 10.31
CA ALA A 261 27.90 13.04 11.58
C ALA A 261 27.21 12.35 12.78
N ALA A 262 25.90 12.16 12.73
CA ALA A 262 25.14 11.46 13.75
C ALA A 262 25.61 10.01 13.91
N ALA A 263 25.88 9.31 12.80
CA ALA A 263 26.40 7.95 12.83
C ALA A 263 27.79 7.87 13.49
N GLN A 264 28.72 8.77 13.15
CA GLN A 264 30.05 8.82 13.77
C GLN A 264 29.97 9.14 15.26
N ARG A 265 29.08 10.04 15.66
CA ARG A 265 28.88 10.41 17.06
C ARG A 265 28.25 9.29 17.89
N VAL A 266 27.25 8.60 17.34
CA VAL A 266 26.45 7.60 18.07
C VAL A 266 27.08 6.21 18.02
N PHE A 267 27.57 5.78 16.86
CA PHE A 267 28.17 4.45 16.67
C PHE A 267 29.68 4.43 16.91
N GLY A 268 30.33 5.60 16.88
CA GLY A 268 31.77 5.76 17.02
C GLY A 268 32.51 5.53 15.71
N ASP A 269 33.66 4.87 15.80
CA ASP A 269 34.46 4.49 14.62
C ASP A 269 33.67 3.53 13.71
N LEU A 270 33.32 4.02 12.52
CA LEU A 270 32.53 3.28 11.55
C LEU A 270 33.30 2.10 10.94
N ASP A 271 34.64 2.15 10.88
CA ASP A 271 35.43 1.00 10.42
C ASP A 271 35.42 -0.12 11.46
N LYS A 272 35.38 0.24 12.76
CA LYS A 272 35.16 -0.72 13.84
C LYS A 272 33.78 -1.37 13.73
N LEU A 273 32.72 -0.58 13.55
CA LEU A 273 31.36 -1.12 13.35
C LEU A 273 31.29 -2.01 12.09
N GLN A 274 31.95 -1.62 11.01
CA GLN A 274 32.04 -2.44 9.80
C GLN A 274 32.70 -3.80 10.09
N GLY A 275 33.77 -3.84 10.87
CA GLY A 275 34.43 -5.07 11.31
C GLY A 275 33.52 -5.95 12.19
N GLU A 276 32.77 -5.33 13.10
CA GLU A 276 31.78 -6.01 13.93
C GLU A 276 30.68 -6.67 13.09
N LEU A 277 30.11 -5.95 12.11
CA LEU A 277 29.11 -6.47 11.19
C LEU A 277 29.64 -7.63 10.34
N ARG A 278 30.88 -7.55 9.85
CA ARG A 278 31.51 -8.67 9.12
C ARG A 278 31.65 -9.92 9.98
N LYS A 279 32.00 -9.76 11.26
CA LYS A 279 32.05 -10.88 12.21
C LYS A 279 30.65 -11.42 12.50
N TYR A 280 29.68 -10.52 12.66
CA TYR A 280 28.29 -10.85 12.95
C TYR A 280 27.63 -11.65 11.83
N LYS A 281 27.92 -11.28 10.57
CA LYS A 281 27.47 -12.00 9.37
C LYS A 281 27.78 -13.50 9.39
N SER A 282 28.91 -13.90 10.01
CA SER A 282 29.32 -15.31 10.13
C SER A 282 28.89 -15.99 11.44
N GLY A 283 28.20 -15.27 12.32
CA GLY A 283 27.72 -15.75 13.62
C GLY A 283 26.24 -16.13 13.61
N PRO A 284 25.70 -16.58 14.75
CA PRO A 284 24.27 -16.81 14.88
C PRO A 284 23.49 -15.48 14.88
N PHE A 285 22.35 -15.46 14.21
CA PHE A 285 21.37 -14.38 14.31
C PHE A 285 20.35 -14.73 15.40
N PRO A 286 20.43 -14.11 16.58
CA PRO A 286 19.48 -14.38 17.66
C PRO A 286 18.09 -13.88 17.29
N THR A 287 17.07 -14.65 17.67
CA THR A 287 15.67 -14.26 17.57
C THR A 287 15.09 -13.97 18.96
N LEU A 288 13.96 -13.29 19.00
CA LEU A 288 13.24 -13.01 20.24
C LEU A 288 11.79 -13.45 20.09
N ASP A 289 11.36 -14.35 20.98
CA ASP A 289 9.96 -14.73 21.13
C ASP A 289 9.28 -13.74 22.08
N VAL A 290 8.29 -13.03 21.57
CA VAL A 290 7.53 -12.02 22.29
C VAL A 290 6.12 -12.54 22.51
N ARG A 291 5.69 -12.56 23.77
CA ARG A 291 4.32 -12.91 24.15
C ARG A 291 3.60 -11.67 24.67
N PRO A 292 2.62 -11.12 23.92
CA PRO A 292 1.77 -10.05 24.43
C PRO A 292 1.04 -10.48 25.70
N THR A 293 1.04 -9.62 26.72
CA THR A 293 0.43 -9.92 28.02
C THR A 293 -1.09 -10.06 27.97
N ASN A 294 -1.76 -9.34 27.07
CA ASN A 294 -3.22 -9.33 26.90
C ASN A 294 -3.62 -9.64 25.46
N TYR A 295 -3.13 -10.76 24.91
CA TYR A 295 -3.49 -11.16 23.55
C TYR A 295 -5.00 -11.40 23.43
N VAL A 296 -5.63 -10.70 22.49
CA VAL A 296 -7.00 -10.94 22.05
C VAL A 296 -6.92 -11.31 20.58
N ALA A 297 -7.54 -12.43 20.20
CA ALA A 297 -7.60 -12.83 18.80
C ALA A 297 -8.36 -11.75 18.00
N PRO A 298 -7.87 -11.37 16.81
CA PRO A 298 -8.60 -10.46 15.94
C PRO A 298 -10.03 -10.87 15.68
N LYS A 299 -10.93 -9.89 15.72
CA LYS A 299 -12.27 -10.04 15.17
C LYS A 299 -12.17 -9.95 13.65
N VAL A 300 -12.77 -10.93 12.96
CA VAL A 300 -12.90 -10.95 11.50
C VAL A 300 -14.39 -10.98 11.19
N ASP A 301 -14.88 -9.91 10.58
CA ASP A 301 -16.24 -9.87 10.03
C ASP A 301 -16.17 -10.31 8.57
N ILE A 302 -16.80 -11.42 8.21
CA ILE A 302 -16.70 -11.99 6.87
C ILE A 302 -18.06 -12.15 6.21
N ARG A 303 -18.13 -11.86 4.91
CA ARG A 303 -19.31 -12.07 4.07
C ARG A 303 -18.90 -12.61 2.70
N ARG A 304 -19.81 -13.34 2.07
CA ARG A 304 -19.67 -13.69 0.65
C ARG A 304 -20.05 -12.47 -0.18
N LEU A 305 -19.35 -12.26 -1.30
CA LEU A 305 -19.81 -11.31 -2.30
C LEU A 305 -21.15 -11.79 -2.89
N THR A 306 -22.01 -10.84 -3.21
CA THR A 306 -23.26 -11.10 -3.92
C THR A 306 -22.98 -11.46 -5.38
N PRO A 307 -23.91 -12.11 -6.10
CA PRO A 307 -23.75 -12.39 -7.53
C PRO A 307 -23.52 -11.15 -8.39
N GLY A 308 -24.02 -9.98 -7.95
CA GLY A 308 -23.76 -8.71 -8.61
C GLY A 308 -22.32 -8.25 -8.43
N GLU A 309 -21.81 -8.28 -7.19
CA GLU A 309 -20.41 -7.94 -6.89
C GLU A 309 -19.44 -8.90 -7.59
N GLU A 310 -19.68 -10.21 -7.54
CA GLU A 310 -18.87 -11.21 -8.26
C GLU A 310 -18.84 -10.96 -9.77
N ALA A 311 -19.90 -10.38 -10.35
CA ALA A 311 -19.96 -10.09 -11.77
C ALA A 311 -19.10 -8.89 -12.20
N VAL A 312 -18.72 -8.00 -11.27
CA VAL A 312 -17.96 -6.77 -11.56
C VAL A 312 -16.60 -6.69 -10.86
N ILE A 313 -16.30 -7.61 -9.93
CA ILE A 313 -15.10 -7.53 -9.07
C ILE A 313 -13.79 -7.52 -9.86
N SER A 314 -13.68 -8.29 -10.95
CA SER A 314 -12.46 -8.31 -11.77
C SER A 314 -12.17 -6.97 -12.44
N ALA A 315 -13.22 -6.28 -12.91
CA ALA A 315 -13.12 -4.95 -13.50
C ALA A 315 -12.80 -3.90 -12.42
N HIS A 316 -13.44 -3.99 -11.26
CA HIS A 316 -13.16 -3.10 -10.13
C HIS A 316 -11.72 -3.23 -9.62
N ILE A 317 -11.13 -4.44 -9.58
CA ILE A 317 -9.71 -4.65 -9.26
C ILE A 317 -8.78 -3.86 -10.21
N LEU A 318 -9.14 -3.77 -11.50
CA LEU A 318 -8.36 -2.99 -12.47
C LEU A 318 -8.49 -1.49 -12.22
N SER A 319 -9.70 -0.98 -11.96
CA SER A 319 -9.91 0.43 -11.55
C SER A 319 -9.14 0.76 -10.27
N GLU A 320 -9.21 -0.11 -9.25
CA GLU A 320 -8.48 0.09 -7.99
C GLU A 320 -6.96 0.09 -8.19
N ARG A 321 -6.42 -0.65 -9.16
CA ARG A 321 -5.00 -0.59 -9.52
C ARG A 321 -4.64 0.75 -10.17
N GLY A 322 -5.60 1.40 -10.81
CA GLY A 322 -5.41 2.58 -11.65
C GLY A 322 -5.30 2.21 -13.12
N VAL A 323 -6.06 2.90 -13.97
CA VAL A 323 -6.20 2.58 -15.40
C VAL A 323 -5.69 3.72 -16.27
N THR A 324 -5.08 3.36 -17.40
CA THR A 324 -4.89 4.30 -18.51
C THR A 324 -6.23 4.57 -19.22
N GLU A 325 -6.35 5.65 -19.99
CA GLU A 325 -7.57 5.96 -20.77
C GLU A 325 -8.04 4.80 -21.66
N ARG A 326 -7.10 4.01 -22.20
CA ARG A 326 -7.42 2.81 -22.99
C ARG A 326 -7.96 1.68 -22.12
N GLU A 327 -7.32 1.42 -20.98
CA GLU A 327 -7.78 0.39 -20.05
C GLU A 327 -9.14 0.77 -19.45
N ALA A 328 -9.34 2.04 -19.12
CA ALA A 328 -10.59 2.56 -18.57
C ALA A 328 -11.79 2.25 -19.48
N ARG A 329 -11.65 2.49 -20.80
CA ARG A 329 -12.67 2.10 -21.77
C ARG A 329 -12.96 0.59 -21.77
N SER A 330 -11.92 -0.24 -21.71
CA SER A 330 -12.10 -1.70 -21.65
C SER A 330 -12.80 -2.13 -20.36
N VAL A 331 -12.45 -1.52 -19.23
CA VAL A 331 -13.07 -1.79 -17.92
C VAL A 331 -14.54 -1.36 -17.92
N ALA A 332 -14.87 -0.20 -18.52
CA ALA A 332 -16.25 0.26 -18.68
C ALA A 332 -17.06 -0.68 -19.60
N ASP A 333 -16.48 -1.16 -20.70
CA ASP A 333 -17.10 -2.15 -21.59
C ASP A 333 -17.39 -3.47 -20.85
N ASP A 334 -16.49 -3.93 -19.98
CA ASP A 334 -16.65 -5.17 -19.20
C ASP A 334 -17.80 -5.09 -18.18
N VAL A 335 -18.12 -3.90 -17.68
CA VAL A 335 -19.19 -3.69 -16.68
C VAL A 335 -20.47 -3.09 -17.28
N ASP A 336 -20.51 -2.81 -18.58
CA ASP A 336 -21.61 -2.11 -19.23
C ASP A 336 -22.96 -2.81 -18.98
N GLY A 337 -23.93 -2.03 -18.50
CA GLY A 337 -25.27 -2.51 -18.18
C GLY A 337 -25.38 -3.38 -16.91
N MET A 338 -24.29 -3.65 -16.18
CA MET A 338 -24.37 -4.37 -14.90
C MET A 338 -25.11 -3.56 -13.84
N ASP A 339 -25.00 -2.23 -13.89
CA ASP A 339 -25.75 -1.28 -13.07
C ASP A 339 -27.27 -1.39 -13.30
N ALA A 340 -27.70 -1.66 -14.52
CA ALA A 340 -29.11 -1.88 -14.86
C ALA A 340 -29.58 -3.32 -14.50
N LYS A 341 -28.68 -4.30 -14.61
CA LYS A 341 -28.95 -5.70 -14.27
C LYS A 341 -29.08 -5.92 -12.75
N TYR A 342 -28.32 -5.17 -11.96
CA TYR A 342 -28.33 -5.22 -10.50
C TYR A 342 -28.67 -3.84 -9.90
N PRO A 343 -29.89 -3.31 -10.16
CA PRO A 343 -30.24 -1.93 -9.82
C PRO A 343 -30.31 -1.66 -8.31
N ASP A 344 -30.59 -2.69 -7.51
CA ASP A 344 -30.72 -2.59 -6.05
C ASP A 344 -29.44 -2.96 -5.30
N ASN A 345 -28.32 -3.18 -6.01
CA ASN A 345 -27.04 -3.53 -5.42
C ASN A 345 -26.13 -2.31 -5.35
N LEU A 346 -25.98 -1.74 -4.14
CA LEU A 346 -25.17 -0.53 -3.92
C LEU A 346 -23.72 -0.69 -4.40
N ALA A 347 -23.08 -1.81 -4.08
CA ALA A 347 -21.69 -2.06 -4.48
C ALA A 347 -21.54 -2.08 -6.00
N VAL A 348 -22.46 -2.71 -6.73
CA VAL A 348 -22.46 -2.69 -8.20
C VAL A 348 -22.64 -1.28 -8.73
N GLN A 349 -23.54 -0.47 -8.15
CA GLN A 349 -23.71 0.93 -8.59
C GLN A 349 -22.42 1.75 -8.38
N LEU A 350 -21.71 1.55 -7.27
CA LEU A 350 -20.45 2.24 -6.99
C LEU A 350 -19.33 1.81 -7.94
N MET A 351 -19.11 0.49 -8.09
CA MET A 351 -18.04 -0.06 -8.93
C MET A 351 -18.24 0.26 -10.42
N THR A 352 -19.48 0.22 -10.91
CA THR A 352 -19.80 0.62 -12.30
C THR A 352 -19.66 2.12 -12.49
N ALA A 353 -20.09 2.93 -11.52
CA ALA A 353 -19.90 4.38 -11.57
C ALA A 353 -18.43 4.78 -11.65
N GLU A 354 -17.57 4.13 -10.86
CA GLU A 354 -16.12 4.33 -10.91
C GLU A 354 -15.56 4.00 -12.30
N ALA A 355 -15.86 2.81 -12.83
CA ALA A 355 -15.43 2.41 -14.17
C ALA A 355 -15.92 3.37 -15.27
N TYR A 356 -17.19 3.77 -15.23
CA TYR A 356 -17.74 4.75 -16.17
C TYR A 356 -17.07 6.13 -16.01
N ASN A 357 -16.74 6.53 -14.78
CA ASN A 357 -16.04 7.80 -14.53
C ASN A 357 -14.61 7.78 -15.09
N ASP A 358 -13.86 6.70 -14.84
CA ASP A 358 -12.51 6.49 -15.39
C ASP A 358 -12.54 6.54 -16.93
N ALA A 359 -13.59 5.98 -17.54
CA ALA A 359 -13.81 5.99 -18.99
C ALA A 359 -14.43 7.29 -19.52
N GLN A 360 -14.66 8.29 -18.66
CA GLN A 360 -15.30 9.57 -18.99
C GLN A 360 -16.73 9.44 -19.57
N GLU A 361 -17.42 8.33 -19.27
CA GLU A 361 -18.83 8.11 -19.59
C GLU A 361 -19.74 8.79 -18.56
N PHE A 362 -19.59 10.12 -18.40
CA PHE A 362 -20.16 10.90 -17.30
C PHE A 362 -21.66 10.70 -17.09
N ALA A 363 -22.44 10.53 -18.17
CA ALA A 363 -23.88 10.33 -18.07
C ALA A 363 -24.24 8.97 -17.42
N LYS A 364 -23.50 7.91 -17.74
CA LYS A 364 -23.71 6.59 -17.12
C LYS A 364 -23.24 6.59 -15.67
N ALA A 365 -22.07 7.17 -15.41
CA ALA A 365 -21.53 7.32 -14.07
C ALA A 365 -22.50 8.10 -13.15
N GLU A 366 -23.01 9.25 -13.60
CA GLU A 366 -23.96 10.06 -12.83
C GLU A 366 -25.28 9.31 -12.58
N ALA A 367 -25.77 8.52 -13.56
CA ALA A 367 -26.97 7.71 -13.40
C ALA A 367 -26.79 6.59 -12.36
N ALA A 368 -25.65 5.91 -12.36
CA ALA A 368 -25.30 4.89 -11.38
C ALA A 368 -25.15 5.49 -9.98
N LEU A 369 -24.48 6.63 -9.84
CA LEU A 369 -24.32 7.31 -8.54
C LEU A 369 -25.64 7.85 -7.99
N LYS A 370 -26.55 8.33 -8.84
CA LYS A 370 -27.90 8.71 -8.41
C LYS A 370 -28.68 7.52 -7.86
N ARG A 371 -28.53 6.33 -8.45
CA ARG A 371 -29.13 5.10 -7.90
C ARG A 371 -28.44 4.66 -6.61
N ALA A 372 -27.11 4.74 -6.53
CA ALA A 372 -26.37 4.50 -5.29
C ALA A 372 -26.88 5.38 -4.13
N LEU A 373 -27.02 6.68 -4.36
CA LEU A 373 -27.55 7.64 -3.36
C LEU A 373 -29.05 7.45 -3.07
N ALA A 374 -29.82 6.84 -3.98
CA ALA A 374 -31.21 6.47 -3.71
C ALA A 374 -31.31 5.22 -2.83
N LEU A 375 -30.37 4.27 -2.97
CA LEU A 375 -30.26 3.09 -2.11
C LEU A 375 -29.72 3.45 -0.73
N ASP A 376 -28.69 4.29 -0.69
CA ASP A 376 -28.07 4.78 0.52
C ASP A 376 -27.66 6.26 0.39
N PRO A 377 -28.51 7.20 0.87
CA PRO A 377 -28.20 8.62 0.87
C PRO A 377 -26.98 9.01 1.72
N GLN A 378 -26.56 8.12 2.63
CA GLN A 378 -25.38 8.30 3.50
C GLN A 378 -24.15 7.57 2.96
N SER A 379 -24.19 7.05 1.73
CA SER A 379 -23.04 6.43 1.09
C SER A 379 -21.98 7.49 0.80
N GLU A 380 -20.95 7.50 1.65
CA GLU A 380 -19.79 8.38 1.52
C GLU A 380 -19.06 8.15 0.19
N ASP A 381 -18.84 6.88 -0.19
CA ASP A 381 -18.22 6.52 -1.46
C ASP A 381 -19.01 7.07 -2.67
N ALA A 382 -20.36 7.08 -2.62
CA ALA A 382 -21.17 7.65 -3.69
C ALA A 382 -20.95 9.17 -3.82
N HIS A 383 -20.85 9.89 -2.69
CA HIS A 383 -20.57 11.33 -2.70
C HIS A 383 -19.14 11.63 -3.17
N ILE A 384 -18.15 10.82 -2.80
CA ILE A 384 -16.76 10.95 -3.27
C ILE A 384 -16.68 10.73 -4.77
N LEU A 385 -17.26 9.65 -5.29
CA LEU A 385 -17.28 9.35 -6.71
C LEU A 385 -18.06 10.41 -7.51
N MET A 386 -19.15 10.96 -6.96
CA MET A 386 -19.88 12.07 -7.58
C MET A 386 -19.04 13.35 -7.61
N GLY A 387 -18.29 13.63 -6.54
CA GLY A 387 -17.30 14.70 -6.51
C GLY A 387 -16.26 14.54 -7.62
N GLY A 388 -15.62 13.37 -7.68
CA GLY A 388 -14.63 13.03 -8.70
C GLY A 388 -15.17 13.16 -10.13
N LEU A 389 -16.40 12.68 -10.37
CA LEU A 389 -17.09 12.82 -11.64
C LEU A 389 -17.19 14.27 -12.10
N PHE A 390 -17.65 15.15 -11.22
CA PHE A 390 -17.81 16.56 -11.57
C PHE A 390 -16.48 17.30 -11.67
N MET A 391 -15.42 16.86 -10.98
CA MET A 391 -14.06 17.38 -11.19
C MET A 391 -13.58 17.05 -12.61
N THR A 392 -13.54 15.77 -12.97
CA THR A 392 -13.08 15.31 -14.30
C THR A 392 -13.91 15.92 -15.40
N ARG A 393 -15.24 15.97 -15.24
CA ARG A 393 -16.14 16.58 -16.22
C ARG A 393 -15.94 18.08 -16.38
N ALA A 394 -15.61 18.80 -15.30
CA ALA A 394 -15.27 20.23 -15.39
C ALA A 394 -14.05 20.46 -16.28
N ASP A 395 -13.04 19.61 -16.15
CA ASP A 395 -11.82 19.67 -16.95
C ASP A 395 -12.08 19.30 -18.41
N GLU A 396 -12.77 18.20 -18.68
CA GLU A 396 -13.02 17.71 -20.04
C GLU A 396 -13.97 18.64 -20.82
N GLU A 397 -15.06 19.08 -20.19
CA GLU A 397 -16.02 19.99 -20.83
C GLU A 397 -15.58 21.47 -20.78
N LYS A 398 -14.42 21.77 -20.16
CA LYS A 398 -13.93 23.14 -19.89
C LYS A 398 -15.00 24.01 -19.22
N ASN A 399 -15.71 23.42 -18.26
CA ASN A 399 -16.83 24.02 -17.56
C ASN A 399 -16.53 24.18 -16.06
N PRO A 400 -15.88 25.29 -15.64
CA PRO A 400 -15.46 25.47 -14.25
C PRO A 400 -16.63 25.56 -13.26
N ALA A 401 -17.86 25.81 -13.72
CA ALA A 401 -19.03 25.79 -12.84
C ALA A 401 -19.28 24.42 -12.22
N LEU A 402 -18.80 23.33 -12.84
CA LEU A 402 -18.96 21.97 -12.34
C LEU A 402 -18.11 21.68 -11.09
N TYR A 403 -17.02 22.40 -10.86
CA TYR A 403 -16.25 22.28 -9.61
C TYR A 403 -17.09 22.66 -8.38
N ALA A 404 -18.02 23.62 -8.52
CA ALA A 404 -18.93 23.96 -7.43
C ALA A 404 -19.91 22.82 -7.12
N THR A 405 -20.29 22.02 -8.13
CA THR A 405 -21.08 20.81 -7.93
C THR A 405 -20.24 19.72 -7.25
N ALA A 406 -19.01 19.50 -7.73
CA ALA A 406 -18.07 18.55 -7.11
C ALA A 406 -17.84 18.85 -5.62
N ARG A 407 -17.64 20.14 -5.31
CA ARG A 407 -17.45 20.67 -3.96
C ARG A 407 -18.58 20.31 -3.01
N GLN A 408 -19.82 20.36 -3.47
CA GLN A 408 -20.98 20.01 -2.63
C GLN A 408 -20.94 18.53 -2.24
N SER A 409 -20.64 17.66 -3.21
CA SER A 409 -20.51 16.21 -2.96
C SER A 409 -19.36 15.91 -1.99
N PHE A 410 -18.18 16.50 -2.19
CA PHE A 410 -17.05 16.31 -1.27
C PHE A 410 -17.31 16.88 0.13
N ALA A 411 -17.99 18.02 0.25
CA ALA A 411 -18.37 18.57 1.54
C ALA A 411 -19.34 17.66 2.30
N GLU A 412 -20.28 17.03 1.59
CA GLU A 412 -21.20 16.06 2.18
C GLU A 412 -20.48 14.76 2.58
N ALA A 413 -19.57 14.24 1.75
CA ALA A 413 -18.70 13.12 2.10
C ALA A 413 -17.88 13.42 3.36
N TYR A 414 -17.25 14.59 3.45
CA TYR A 414 -16.46 14.99 4.63
C TYR A 414 -17.32 15.16 5.88
N ARG A 415 -18.59 15.57 5.72
CA ARG A 415 -19.56 15.64 6.82
C ARG A 415 -19.94 14.24 7.33
N LEU A 416 -20.00 13.25 6.45
CA LEU A 416 -20.32 11.86 6.77
C LEU A 416 -19.14 11.14 7.46
N ASP A 417 -17.92 11.27 6.91
CA ASP A 417 -16.68 10.80 7.53
C ASP A 417 -15.57 11.86 7.45
N PRO A 418 -15.35 12.63 8.53
CA PRO A 418 -14.25 13.60 8.59
C PRO A 418 -12.85 12.97 8.57
N LYS A 419 -12.73 11.64 8.74
CA LYS A 419 -11.46 10.92 8.69
C LYS A 419 -11.11 10.45 7.28
N ASP A 420 -12.03 10.51 6.32
CA ASP A 420 -11.75 10.12 4.95
C ASP A 420 -10.91 11.19 4.22
N PRO A 421 -9.68 10.86 3.81
CA PRO A 421 -8.82 11.80 3.10
C PRO A 421 -9.34 12.23 1.73
N ARG A 422 -9.98 11.34 0.98
CA ARG A 422 -10.48 11.58 -0.38
C ARG A 422 -11.50 12.71 -0.37
N ALA A 423 -12.39 12.73 0.63
CA ALA A 423 -13.37 13.80 0.80
C ALA A 423 -12.72 15.15 1.13
N ALA A 424 -11.80 15.18 2.10
CA ALA A 424 -11.09 16.40 2.50
C ALA A 424 -10.21 16.98 1.38
N ILE A 425 -9.45 16.11 0.70
CA ILE A 425 -8.59 16.47 -0.43
C ILE A 425 -9.46 16.96 -1.59
N GLY A 426 -10.51 16.23 -1.96
CA GLY A 426 -11.43 16.62 -3.03
C GLY A 426 -12.12 17.96 -2.75
N TYR A 427 -12.54 18.21 -1.51
CA TYR A 427 -13.13 19.48 -1.10
C TYR A 427 -12.16 20.65 -1.30
N TYR A 428 -10.91 20.51 -0.84
CA TYR A 428 -9.85 21.49 -1.07
C TYR A 428 -9.53 21.68 -2.56
N MET A 429 -9.35 20.57 -3.29
CA MET A 429 -8.97 20.61 -4.71
C MET A 429 -10.07 21.22 -5.58
N SER A 430 -11.35 21.10 -5.21
CA SER A 430 -12.47 21.75 -5.92
C SER A 430 -12.38 23.29 -5.96
N PHE A 431 -11.71 23.94 -5.00
CA PHE A 431 -11.44 25.37 -5.06
C PHE A 431 -10.17 25.66 -5.85
N TYR A 432 -9.15 24.83 -5.66
CA TYR A 432 -7.86 24.98 -6.32
C TYR A 432 -7.99 24.86 -7.84
N GLU A 433 -8.65 23.82 -8.36
CA GLU A 433 -8.85 23.61 -9.80
C GLU A 433 -9.78 24.67 -10.42
N ALA A 434 -10.77 25.13 -9.65
CA ALA A 434 -11.62 26.27 -10.03
C ALA A 434 -10.86 27.60 -10.10
N LYS A 435 -9.61 27.66 -9.61
CA LYS A 435 -8.81 28.89 -9.44
C LYS A 435 -9.53 29.93 -8.57
N GLU A 436 -10.30 29.45 -7.61
CA GLU A 436 -11.01 30.26 -6.63
C GLU A 436 -10.18 30.41 -5.34
N PRO A 437 -10.40 31.48 -4.56
CA PRO A 437 -9.82 31.57 -3.22
C PRO A 437 -10.24 30.36 -2.36
N ILE A 438 -9.27 29.64 -1.81
CA ILE A 438 -9.52 28.48 -0.95
C ILE A 438 -9.88 29.01 0.44
N PRO A 439 -11.10 28.73 0.96
CA PRO A 439 -11.52 29.24 2.25
C PRO A 439 -10.89 28.43 3.40
N GLU A 440 -10.76 29.06 4.57
CA GLU A 440 -10.16 28.45 5.78
C GLU A 440 -10.73 27.05 6.11
N PRO A 441 -12.06 26.78 6.05
CA PRO A 441 -12.58 25.45 6.35
C PRO A 441 -12.05 24.34 5.42
N ALA A 442 -11.74 24.67 4.15
CA ALA A 442 -11.18 23.70 3.21
C ALA A 442 -9.70 23.42 3.51
N ILE A 443 -8.95 24.44 3.95
CA ILE A 443 -7.57 24.29 4.42
C ILE A 443 -7.53 23.44 5.69
N ILE A 444 -8.41 23.71 6.65
CA ILE A 444 -8.55 22.92 7.88
C ILE A 444 -8.90 21.47 7.56
N ALA A 445 -9.83 21.24 6.63
CA ALA A 445 -10.18 19.88 6.20
C ALA A 445 -8.95 19.13 5.66
N LEU A 446 -8.19 19.77 4.74
CA LEU A 446 -6.95 19.21 4.20
C LEU A 446 -5.93 18.91 5.32
N GLU A 447 -5.67 19.83 6.25
CA GLU A 447 -4.73 19.61 7.36
C GLU A 447 -5.19 18.50 8.32
N SER A 448 -6.51 18.38 8.55
CA SER A 448 -7.09 17.45 9.54
C SER A 448 -6.87 15.97 9.24
N VAL A 449 -6.66 15.62 7.96
CA VAL A 449 -6.48 14.23 7.52
C VAL A 449 -5.00 13.79 7.48
N PHE A 450 -4.06 14.63 7.93
CA PHE A 450 -2.63 14.33 7.86
C PHE A 450 -2.24 12.98 8.48
N GLU A 451 -2.80 12.62 9.65
CA GLU A 451 -2.50 11.34 10.31
C GLU A 451 -3.01 10.11 9.54
N TYR A 452 -3.96 10.31 8.64
CA TYR A 452 -4.59 9.28 7.81
C TYR A 452 -4.02 9.22 6.39
N SER A 453 -3.22 10.22 6.00
CA SER A 453 -2.77 10.42 4.62
C SER A 453 -1.27 10.60 4.49
N SER A 454 -0.52 10.63 5.59
CA SER A 454 0.92 10.89 5.58
C SER A 454 1.74 9.83 4.82
N TYR A 455 1.17 8.70 4.44
CA TYR A 455 1.85 7.73 3.58
C TYR A 455 1.72 8.05 2.08
N ASP A 456 0.83 8.97 1.70
CA ASP A 456 0.59 9.37 0.31
C ASP A 456 1.49 10.56 -0.08
N ASP A 457 2.33 10.32 -1.08
CA ASP A 457 3.24 11.32 -1.65
C ASP A 457 2.48 12.52 -2.24
N GLY A 458 1.41 12.28 -2.99
CA GLY A 458 0.60 13.30 -3.63
C GLY A 458 -0.07 14.22 -2.62
N TYR A 459 -0.65 13.64 -1.57
CA TYR A 459 -1.22 14.40 -0.45
C TYR A 459 -0.16 15.30 0.21
N ARG A 460 1.03 14.76 0.53
CA ARG A 460 2.12 15.54 1.12
C ARG A 460 2.52 16.72 0.23
N MET A 461 2.57 16.52 -1.09
CA MET A 461 2.88 17.58 -2.04
C MET A 461 1.79 18.67 -2.04
N VAL A 462 0.53 18.29 -2.05
CA VAL A 462 -0.62 19.22 -2.00
C VAL A 462 -0.62 20.02 -0.70
N LEU A 463 -0.45 19.37 0.45
CA LEU A 463 -0.37 20.04 1.75
C LEU A 463 0.85 20.96 1.84
N ALA A 464 2.03 20.51 1.39
CA ALA A 464 3.22 21.34 1.40
C ALA A 464 3.08 22.59 0.52
N ARG A 465 2.40 22.48 -0.63
CA ARG A 465 2.08 23.64 -1.49
C ARG A 465 1.24 24.65 -0.72
N GLN A 466 0.20 24.18 -0.04
CA GLN A 466 -0.67 25.04 0.77
C GLN A 466 0.12 25.74 1.89
N LEU A 467 0.93 24.99 2.63
CA LEU A 467 1.79 25.54 3.69
C LEU A 467 2.79 26.57 3.17
N LEU A 468 3.38 26.35 1.99
CA LEU A 468 4.25 27.34 1.35
C LEU A 468 3.49 28.62 0.97
N ASN A 469 2.26 28.51 0.48
CA ASN A 469 1.41 29.67 0.17
C ASN A 469 1.09 30.50 1.42
N GLU A 470 0.97 29.86 2.58
CA GLU A 470 0.79 30.51 3.89
C GLU A 470 2.10 30.98 4.55
N ASN A 471 3.24 30.89 3.85
CA ASN A 471 4.58 31.18 4.39
C ASN A 471 4.99 30.28 5.58
N LYS A 472 4.33 29.13 5.76
CA LYS A 472 4.64 28.11 6.78
C LYS A 472 5.78 27.18 6.34
N GLY A 473 6.91 27.76 5.88
CA GLY A 473 8.03 27.01 5.28
C GLY A 473 8.57 25.86 6.15
N LYS A 474 8.72 26.08 7.46
CA LYS A 474 9.17 25.02 8.38
C LYS A 474 8.24 23.82 8.41
N LEU A 475 6.92 24.04 8.39
CA LEU A 475 5.94 22.95 8.34
C LEU A 475 5.97 22.24 6.98
N ALA A 476 6.03 23.01 5.88
CA ALA A 476 6.17 22.44 4.54
C ALA A 476 7.41 21.54 4.44
N ARG A 477 8.54 21.97 5.00
CA ARG A 477 9.77 21.19 5.08
C ARG A 477 9.62 19.88 5.85
N SER A 478 8.87 19.88 6.96
CA SER A 478 8.57 18.67 7.73
C SER A 478 7.67 17.71 6.94
N VAL A 479 6.67 18.22 6.23
CA VAL A 479 5.78 17.42 5.37
C VAL A 479 6.53 16.80 4.19
N LEU A 480 7.47 17.53 3.59
CA LEU A 480 8.24 17.09 2.42
C LEU A 480 9.43 16.22 2.76
N ALA A 481 9.92 16.22 4.00
CA ALA A 481 11.15 15.52 4.36
C ALA A 481 11.13 14.04 3.93
N PRO A 482 10.08 13.24 4.24
CA PRO A 482 10.08 11.82 3.87
C PRO A 482 10.17 11.59 2.36
N LEU A 483 9.65 12.51 1.54
CA LEU A 483 9.70 12.44 0.08
C LEU A 483 11.08 12.84 -0.47
N ALA A 484 11.66 13.91 0.08
CA ALA A 484 12.97 14.41 -0.32
C ALA A 484 14.08 13.37 -0.13
N PHE A 485 13.93 12.47 0.82
CA PHE A 485 14.93 11.46 1.14
C PHE A 485 14.45 10.02 0.85
N SER A 486 13.32 9.86 0.15
CA SER A 486 12.85 8.55 -0.31
C SER A 486 13.70 8.05 -1.48
N SER A 487 13.90 6.75 -1.51
CA SER A 487 14.90 6.06 -2.31
C SER A 487 14.36 5.40 -3.58
N HIS A 488 13.03 5.28 -3.68
CA HIS A 488 12.36 4.55 -4.76
C HIS A 488 12.26 5.32 -6.08
N LYS A 489 12.48 6.65 -6.09
CA LYS A 489 12.39 7.48 -7.32
C LYS A 489 13.79 7.79 -7.86
N ARG A 490 14.38 6.81 -8.55
CA ARG A 490 15.79 6.85 -9.03
C ARG A 490 16.02 7.52 -10.39
N GLU A 491 14.98 7.88 -11.13
CA GLU A 491 15.15 8.25 -12.55
C GLU A 491 15.14 9.77 -12.85
N LYS A 492 14.63 10.63 -11.95
CA LYS A 492 14.64 12.09 -12.14
C LYS A 492 15.45 12.79 -11.05
N ALA A 493 16.01 13.96 -11.37
CA ALA A 493 16.58 14.85 -10.36
C ALA A 493 15.53 15.03 -9.24
N ASN A 494 15.91 14.77 -7.99
CA ASN A 494 14.99 14.84 -6.87
C ASN A 494 14.62 16.31 -6.59
N LYS A 495 13.65 16.83 -7.36
CA LYS A 495 13.15 18.20 -7.25
C LYS A 495 12.57 18.46 -5.86
N VAL A 496 12.10 17.42 -5.16
CA VAL A 496 11.60 17.53 -3.79
C VAL A 496 12.74 17.77 -2.81
N ALA A 497 13.91 17.14 -3.00
CA ALA A 497 15.12 17.46 -2.22
C ALA A 497 15.58 18.90 -2.46
N LYS A 498 15.64 19.34 -3.73
CA LYS A 498 15.93 20.74 -4.07
C LYS A 498 14.96 21.72 -3.40
N LEU A 499 13.67 21.38 -3.40
CA LEU A 499 12.63 22.16 -2.76
C LEU A 499 12.87 22.29 -1.25
N VAL A 500 13.26 21.20 -0.58
CA VAL A 500 13.65 21.22 0.84
C VAL A 500 14.88 22.09 1.08
N ASP A 501 15.91 21.99 0.24
CA ASP A 501 17.12 22.82 0.34
C ASP A 501 16.82 24.32 0.20
N GLU A 502 15.93 24.69 -0.72
CA GLU A 502 15.48 26.08 -0.90
C GLU A 502 14.73 26.59 0.34
N ILE A 503 13.90 25.75 0.96
CA ILE A 503 13.22 26.09 2.22
C ILE A 503 14.22 26.25 3.37
N ASP A 504 15.18 25.32 3.51
CA ASP A 504 16.22 25.37 4.54
C ASP A 504 17.14 26.60 4.37
N ALA A 505 17.36 27.06 3.12
CA ALA A 505 18.06 28.30 2.79
C ALA A 505 17.21 29.58 2.98
N GLY A 506 15.93 29.47 3.38
CA GLY A 506 15.01 30.59 3.54
C GLY A 506 14.50 31.20 2.22
N GLN A 507 14.70 30.51 1.10
CA GLN A 507 14.35 30.96 -0.26
C GLN A 507 12.92 30.53 -0.62
N ILE A 508 11.92 30.98 0.14
CA ILE A 508 10.52 30.51 0.02
C ILE A 508 9.92 30.76 -1.38
N ASP A 509 10.25 31.86 -2.05
CA ASP A 509 9.75 32.11 -3.41
C ASP A 509 10.37 31.18 -4.45
N ALA A 510 11.65 30.83 -4.29
CA ALA A 510 12.29 29.81 -5.12
C ALA A 510 11.65 28.44 -4.89
N ALA A 511 11.39 28.09 -3.61
CA ALA A 511 10.68 26.89 -3.24
C ALA A 511 9.29 26.81 -3.89
N ARG A 512 8.50 27.89 -3.88
CA ARG A 512 7.19 27.94 -4.57
C ARG A 512 7.33 27.71 -6.08
N ALA A 513 8.35 28.29 -6.72
CA ALA A 513 8.60 28.08 -8.14
C ALA A 513 9.02 26.63 -8.46
N THR A 514 9.89 26.03 -7.64
CA THR A 514 10.25 24.61 -7.76
C THR A 514 9.03 23.72 -7.57
N MET A 515 8.19 23.99 -6.56
CA MET A 515 6.93 23.28 -6.32
C MET A 515 6.00 23.34 -7.53
N ALA A 516 5.78 24.53 -8.10
CA ALA A 516 4.96 24.71 -9.30
C ALA A 516 5.51 23.93 -10.50
N SER A 517 6.85 23.88 -10.66
CA SER A 517 7.49 23.07 -11.70
C SER A 517 7.32 21.56 -11.49
N ILE A 518 7.17 21.07 -10.26
CA ILE A 518 6.91 19.66 -10.00
C ILE A 518 5.51 19.30 -10.48
N PHE A 519 4.50 20.06 -10.07
CA PHE A 519 3.11 19.84 -10.51
C PHE A 519 2.97 19.94 -12.04
N ALA A 520 3.58 20.94 -12.67
CA ALA A 520 3.53 21.10 -14.12
C ALA A 520 4.24 19.99 -14.93
N ASP A 521 5.12 19.22 -14.29
CA ASP A 521 5.71 18.03 -14.91
C ASP A 521 4.80 16.81 -14.75
N GLN A 522 4.09 16.68 -13.61
CA GLN A 522 3.12 15.61 -13.38
C GLN A 522 1.95 15.72 -14.37
N ASP A 523 1.41 16.93 -14.55
CA ASP A 523 0.31 17.18 -15.50
C ASP A 523 0.66 16.79 -16.95
N LYS A 524 1.95 16.73 -17.31
CA LYS A 524 2.43 16.31 -18.64
C LYS A 524 2.67 14.81 -18.76
N GLU A 525 2.88 14.12 -17.65
CA GLU A 525 3.00 12.65 -17.63
C GLU A 525 1.63 11.98 -17.65
N ASP A 526 0.62 12.67 -17.10
CA ASP A 526 -0.76 12.21 -17.04
C ASP A 526 -1.60 12.61 -18.28
N SER A 527 -1.08 13.51 -19.15
CA SER A 527 -1.66 13.92 -20.44
C SER A 527 -1.11 13.13 -21.62
#